data_AF-A0A8D8V4I0-F1
#
_entry.id   AF-A0A8D8V4I0-F1
#
_cell.length_a   1.000
_cell.length_b   1.000
_cell.length_c   1.000
_cell.angle_alpha   90.00
_cell.angle_beta   90.00
_cell.angle_gamma   90.00
#
_symmetry.space_group_name_H-M   'P 1'
#
loop_
_entity.id
_entity.type
_entity.pdbx_description
1 polymer ?
#
loop_
_entity_poly.entity_id
_entity_poly.type
_entity_poly.pdbx_seq_one_letter_code
_entity_poly.pdbx_strand_id
1 'polypeptide(L)'
;MRQVVRFIEFCVNCRQKGEAVGVHCRMGRGRTGVMAACYLVYFLNVTPERAISTLRLTRPGSIETYKQERTIYEFRDLSRLENYDQIVLSLLEEPNEQVLLLQLEEQREKKKKAHSNYFQTEEIKKNMKVLEYNTLYIFLEILRNYVPFNPDVSQRRMTAVK
;
A
#
# COMPACT_ATOMS: atom_id res chain seq x y z
N MET A 1 -8.97 3.24 -1.48
CA MET A 1 -9.21 3.62 -0.07
C MET A 1 -9.10 2.45 0.90
N ARG A 2 -9.85 1.36 0.75
CA ARG A 2 -9.82 0.16 1.64
C ARG A 2 -8.42 -0.28 2.11
N GLN A 3 -7.44 -0.39 1.20
CA GLN A 3 -6.08 -0.79 1.56
C GLN A 3 -5.37 0.19 2.50
N VAL A 4 -5.60 1.49 2.33
CA VAL A 4 -5.02 2.53 3.20
C VAL A 4 -5.62 2.42 4.59
N VAL A 5 -6.94 2.32 4.69
CA VAL A 5 -7.65 2.16 5.97
C VAL A 5 -7.19 0.90 6.69
N ARG A 6 -7.14 -0.25 6.00
CA ARG A 6 -6.62 -1.51 6.57
C ARG A 6 -5.18 -1.37 7.07
N PHE A 7 -4.33 -0.67 6.33
CA PHE A 7 -2.96 -0.41 6.75
C PHE A 7 -2.89 0.46 8.01
N ILE A 8 -3.70 1.52 8.10
CA ILE A 8 -3.73 2.39 9.27
C ILE A 8 -4.23 1.64 10.52
N GLU A 9 -5.30 0.87 10.40
CA GLU A 9 -5.80 0.03 11.51
C GLU A 9 -4.75 -1.00 11.97
N PHE A 10 -4.04 -1.59 11.02
CA PHE A 10 -2.90 -2.45 11.34
C PHE A 10 -1.80 -1.69 12.10
N CYS A 11 -1.46 -0.47 11.68
CA CYS A 11 -0.49 0.38 12.39
C CYS A 11 -0.97 0.78 13.79
N VAL A 12 -2.27 1.05 13.99
CA VAL A 12 -2.85 1.32 15.32
C VAL A 12 -2.61 0.12 16.24
N ASN A 13 -2.92 -1.08 15.78
CA ASN A 13 -2.74 -2.32 16.54
C ASN A 13 -1.25 -2.58 16.86
N CYS A 14 -0.35 -2.46 15.88
CA CYS A 14 1.08 -2.62 16.12
C CYS A 14 1.63 -1.58 17.11
N ARG A 15 1.18 -0.32 17.04
CA ARG A 15 1.61 0.71 18.01
C ARG A 15 1.17 0.36 19.44
N GLN A 16 -0.05 -0.15 19.63
CA GLN A 16 -0.52 -0.60 20.96
C GLN A 16 0.34 -1.75 21.52
N LYS A 17 0.90 -2.58 20.64
CA LYS A 17 1.80 -3.70 20.98
C LYS A 17 3.29 -3.32 21.07
N GLY A 18 3.65 -2.07 20.77
CA GLY A 18 5.06 -1.63 20.71
C GLY A 18 5.84 -2.22 19.53
N GLU A 19 5.17 -2.67 18.48
CA GLU A 19 5.76 -3.31 17.30
C GLU A 19 6.16 -2.29 16.23
N ALA A 20 7.24 -2.58 15.50
CA ALA A 20 7.63 -1.82 14.33
C ALA A 20 6.92 -2.34 13.07
N VAL A 21 6.50 -1.44 12.18
CA VAL A 21 5.83 -1.81 10.92
C VAL A 21 6.74 -1.57 9.72
N GLY A 22 6.99 -2.63 8.96
CA GLY A 22 7.67 -2.55 7.66
C GLY A 22 6.66 -2.47 6.52
N VAL A 23 6.82 -1.47 5.63
CA VAL A 23 6.01 -1.31 4.42
C VAL A 23 6.89 -1.27 3.17
N HIS A 24 6.51 -2.04 2.15
CA HIS A 24 7.26 -2.07 0.88
C HIS A 24 6.35 -2.25 -0.33
N CYS A 25 6.90 -2.02 -1.51
CA CYS A 25 6.29 -2.39 -2.78
C CYS A 25 7.40 -3.02 -3.65
N ARG A 26 7.31 -2.94 -4.98
CA ARG A 26 8.39 -3.46 -5.85
C ARG A 26 9.68 -2.65 -5.71
N MET A 27 9.58 -1.32 -5.66
CA MET A 27 10.73 -0.39 -5.61
C MET A 27 10.74 0.50 -4.35
N GLY A 28 9.71 0.40 -3.51
CA GLY A 28 9.58 1.20 -2.30
C GLY A 28 9.41 2.71 -2.55
N ARG A 29 8.76 3.13 -3.65
CA ARG A 29 8.60 4.56 -4.02
C ARG A 29 7.13 5.01 -4.08
N GLY A 30 6.34 4.50 -5.02
CA GLY A 30 4.94 4.91 -5.17
C GLY A 30 4.01 4.47 -4.04
N ARG A 31 3.54 3.20 -4.09
CA ARG A 31 2.57 2.67 -3.11
C ARG A 31 3.06 2.74 -1.67
N THR A 32 4.35 2.47 -1.45
CA THR A 32 5.00 2.63 -0.13
C THR A 32 4.94 4.06 0.35
N GLY A 33 5.22 5.03 -0.53
CA GLY A 33 5.12 6.45 -0.21
C GLY A 33 3.70 6.87 0.16
N VAL A 34 2.67 6.34 -0.51
CA VAL A 34 1.26 6.61 -0.16
C VAL A 34 0.94 6.13 1.25
N MET A 35 1.28 4.87 1.58
CA MET A 35 1.04 4.32 2.92
C MET A 35 1.79 5.11 3.99
N ALA A 36 3.07 5.43 3.76
CA ALA A 36 3.86 6.24 4.66
C ALA A 36 3.27 7.66 4.83
N ALA A 37 2.78 8.29 3.76
CA ALA A 37 2.17 9.61 3.83
C ALA A 37 0.89 9.59 4.67
N CYS A 38 0.02 8.61 4.44
CA CYS A 38 -1.20 8.44 5.23
C CYS A 38 -0.88 8.16 6.70
N TYR A 39 0.19 7.43 7.00
CA TYR A 39 0.66 7.24 8.38
C TYR A 39 1.04 8.58 9.03
N LEU A 40 1.82 9.42 8.34
CA LEU A 40 2.19 10.74 8.87
C LEU A 40 0.96 11.61 9.09
N VAL A 41 0.03 11.63 8.13
CA VAL A 41 -1.23 12.39 8.24
C VAL A 41 -2.04 11.93 9.46
N TYR A 42 -2.20 10.62 9.65
CA TYR A 42 -3.04 10.07 10.72
C TYR A 42 -2.40 10.23 12.11
N PHE A 43 -1.15 9.80 12.30
CA PHE A 43 -0.52 9.76 13.63
C PHE A 43 0.17 11.06 14.03
N LEU A 44 0.64 11.86 13.07
CA LEU A 44 1.35 13.12 13.34
C LEU A 44 0.52 14.35 12.97
N ASN A 45 -0.71 14.17 12.50
CA ASN A 45 -1.63 15.25 12.11
C ASN A 45 -1.01 16.28 11.16
N VAL A 46 -0.12 15.83 10.27
CA VAL A 46 0.48 16.70 9.25
C VAL A 46 -0.46 16.84 8.05
N THR A 47 -0.36 17.95 7.32
CA THR A 47 -1.12 18.12 6.08
C THR A 47 -0.60 17.18 4.98
N PRO A 48 -1.45 16.74 4.03
CA PRO A 48 -1.04 15.92 2.89
C PRO A 48 0.15 16.51 2.13
N GLU A 49 0.13 17.82 1.87
CA GLU A 49 1.21 18.55 1.20
C GLU A 49 2.55 18.35 1.92
N ARG A 50 2.51 18.46 3.25
CA ARG A 50 3.71 18.36 4.08
C ARG A 50 4.19 16.91 4.15
N ALA A 51 3.29 15.94 4.25
CA ALA A 51 3.62 14.51 4.20
C ALA A 51 4.28 14.14 2.87
N ILE A 52 3.70 14.56 1.75
CA ILE A 52 4.23 14.32 0.39
C ILE A 52 5.61 14.95 0.24
N SER A 53 5.74 16.23 0.61
CA SER A 53 6.99 16.98 0.48
C SER A 53 8.09 16.38 1.35
N THR A 54 7.78 16.01 2.59
CA THR A 54 8.71 15.35 3.51
C THR A 54 9.23 14.05 2.91
N LEU A 55 8.34 13.20 2.39
CA LEU A 55 8.75 11.91 1.80
C LEU A 55 9.56 12.09 0.51
N ARG A 56 9.26 13.09 -0.30
CA ARG A 56 10.04 13.41 -1.51
C ARG A 56 11.42 13.98 -1.19
N LEU A 57 11.54 14.78 -0.13
CA LEU A 57 12.82 15.29 0.35
C LEU A 57 13.68 14.16 0.92
N THR A 58 13.12 13.33 1.80
CA THR A 58 13.84 12.21 2.43
C THR A 58 14.17 11.10 1.42
N ARG A 59 13.26 10.84 0.47
CA ARG A 59 13.42 9.80 -0.56
C ARG A 59 12.90 10.32 -1.90
N PRO A 60 13.78 10.90 -2.73
CA PRO A 60 13.41 11.43 -4.04
C PRO A 60 12.64 10.42 -4.89
N GLY A 61 11.57 10.89 -5.53
CA GLY A 61 10.66 10.10 -6.36
C GLY A 61 9.66 9.22 -5.58
N SER A 62 9.50 9.41 -4.27
CA SER A 62 8.35 8.88 -3.54
C SER A 62 7.05 9.53 -4.02
N ILE A 63 5.97 8.75 -4.09
CA ILE A 63 4.66 9.19 -4.56
C ILE A 63 4.78 9.67 -6.02
N GLU A 64 4.66 8.73 -6.95
CA GLU A 64 5.08 8.86 -8.34
C GLU A 64 4.01 9.47 -9.24
N THR A 65 2.74 9.46 -8.83
CA THR A 65 1.63 9.89 -9.69
C THR A 65 0.63 10.78 -8.96
N TYR A 66 -0.07 11.64 -9.71
CA TYR A 66 -1.14 12.48 -9.20
C TYR A 66 -2.25 11.68 -8.51
N LYS A 67 -2.58 10.48 -9.04
CA LYS A 67 -3.58 9.59 -8.41
C LYS A 67 -3.14 9.13 -7.02
N GLN A 68 -1.84 8.90 -6.82
CA GLN A 68 -1.28 8.55 -5.52
C GLN A 68 -1.34 9.73 -4.56
N GLU A 69 -1.01 10.95 -5.01
CA GLU A 69 -1.17 12.16 -4.20
C GLU A 69 -2.62 12.34 -3.77
N ARG A 70 -3.56 12.32 -4.72
CA ARG A 70 -5.00 12.46 -4.46
C ARG A 70 -5.52 11.46 -3.42
N THR A 71 -5.00 10.24 -3.41
CA THR A 71 -5.39 9.22 -2.41
C THR A 71 -5.07 9.68 -0.97
N ILE A 72 -4.00 10.44 -0.78
CA ILE A 72 -3.58 10.97 0.54
C ILE A 72 -4.53 12.07 1.00
N TYR A 73 -4.96 12.93 0.08
CA TYR A 73 -5.98 13.96 0.33
C TYR A 73 -7.34 13.33 0.68
N GLU A 74 -7.81 12.41 -0.15
CA GLU A 74 -9.06 11.69 0.08
C GLU A 74 -9.05 10.96 1.43
N PHE A 75 -7.89 10.39 1.82
CA PHE A 75 -7.74 9.76 3.12
C PHE A 75 -7.81 10.77 4.27
N ARG A 76 -7.15 11.93 4.15
CA ARG A 76 -7.19 13.01 5.16
C ARG A 76 -8.62 13.49 5.41
N ASP A 77 -9.39 13.67 4.34
CA ASP A 77 -10.77 14.14 4.45
C ASP A 77 -11.65 13.07 5.08
N LEU A 78 -11.50 11.81 4.62
CA LEU A 78 -12.20 10.67 5.19
C LEU A 78 -11.89 10.48 6.68
N SER A 79 -10.64 10.62 7.10
CA SER A 79 -10.22 10.42 8.49
C SER A 79 -10.73 11.49 9.47
N ARG A 80 -11.44 12.51 8.97
CA ARG A 80 -11.99 13.62 9.76
C ARG A 80 -13.51 13.62 9.81
N LEU A 81 -14.16 12.69 9.11
CA LEU A 81 -15.61 12.55 9.17
C LEU A 81 -16.03 12.02 10.54
N GLU A 82 -17.15 12.53 11.06
CA GLU A 82 -17.70 12.09 12.35
C GLU A 82 -18.05 10.59 12.37
N ASN A 83 -18.43 10.05 11.22
CA ASN A 83 -18.75 8.64 11.05
C ASN A 83 -17.55 7.79 10.57
N TYR A 84 -16.31 8.25 10.78
CA TYR A 84 -15.10 7.54 10.35
C TYR A 84 -15.09 6.09 10.83
N ASP A 85 -15.38 5.81 12.10
CA ASP A 85 -15.35 4.44 12.64
C ASP A 85 -16.34 3.51 11.92
N GLN A 86 -17.56 4.01 11.64
CA GLN A 86 -18.56 3.24 10.87
C GLN A 86 -18.10 2.98 9.43
N ILE A 87 -17.45 3.98 8.81
CA ILE A 87 -16.87 3.84 7.48
C ILE A 87 -15.74 2.81 7.50
N VAL A 88 -14.84 2.85 8.49
CA VAL A 88 -13.75 1.88 8.65
C VAL A 88 -14.32 0.47 8.76
N LEU A 89 -15.31 0.26 9.63
CA LEU A 89 -15.99 -1.03 9.78
C LEU A 89 -16.52 -1.52 8.43
N SER A 90 -17.29 -0.70 7.72
CA SER A 90 -17.83 -1.06 6.40
C SER A 90 -16.76 -1.34 5.34
N LEU A 91 -15.61 -0.66 5.39
CA LEU A 91 -14.49 -0.87 4.48
C LEU A 91 -13.71 -2.14 4.79
N LEU A 92 -13.70 -2.56 6.06
CA LEU A 92 -12.98 -3.73 6.54
C LEU A 92 -13.83 -5.00 6.54
N GLU A 93 -15.16 -4.88 6.45
CA GLU A 93 -16.06 -6.01 6.22
C GLU A 93 -15.55 -6.86 5.05
N GLU A 94 -15.21 -8.11 5.35
CA GLU A 94 -14.88 -9.09 4.33
C GLU A 94 -16.15 -9.36 3.52
N PRO A 95 -16.07 -9.35 2.18
CA PRO A 95 -17.24 -9.61 1.35
C PRO A 95 -17.81 -10.97 1.75
N ASN A 96 -19.14 -11.01 1.98
CA ASN A 96 -19.88 -12.25 2.20
C ASN A 96 -19.43 -13.27 1.14
N GLU A 97 -19.14 -14.50 1.56
CA GLU A 97 -18.70 -15.60 0.71
C GLU A 97 -19.56 -15.73 -0.56
N GLN A 98 -20.86 -15.46 -0.44
CA GLN A 98 -21.81 -15.44 -1.56
C GLN A 98 -21.53 -14.33 -2.59
N VAL A 99 -21.17 -13.12 -2.13
CA VAL A 99 -20.80 -11.99 -3.00
C VAL A 99 -19.45 -12.27 -3.68
N LEU A 100 -18.50 -12.87 -2.97
CA LEU A 100 -17.22 -13.27 -3.54
C LEU A 100 -17.41 -14.33 -4.64
N LEU A 101 -18.26 -15.34 -4.40
CA LEU A 101 -18.61 -16.35 -5.40
C LEU A 101 -19.27 -15.73 -6.62
N LEU A 102 -20.25 -14.84 -6.44
CA LEU A 102 -20.89 -14.11 -7.55
C LEU A 102 -19.90 -13.26 -8.35
N GLN A 103 -18.97 -12.58 -7.69
CA GLN A 103 -17.93 -11.79 -8.36
C GLN A 103 -16.93 -12.68 -9.10
N LEU A 104 -16.57 -13.84 -8.53
CA LEU A 104 -15.71 -14.82 -9.19
C LEU A 104 -16.40 -15.42 -10.42
N GLU A 105 -17.70 -15.69 -10.34
CA GLU A 105 -18.51 -16.14 -11.48
C GLU A 105 -18.61 -15.06 -12.56
N GLU A 106 -18.89 -13.82 -12.18
CA GLU A 106 -18.94 -12.70 -13.13
C GLU A 106 -17.58 -12.45 -13.79
N GLN A 107 -16.48 -12.56 -13.04
CA GLN A 107 -15.12 -12.49 -13.57
C GLN A 107 -14.79 -13.68 -14.47
N ARG A 108 -15.25 -14.89 -14.14
CA ARG A 108 -15.11 -16.07 -15.01
C ARG A 108 -15.86 -15.89 -16.32
N GLU A 109 -17.07 -15.35 -16.29
CA GLU A 109 -17.86 -15.06 -17.49
C GLU A 109 -17.24 -13.93 -18.32
N LYS A 110 -16.76 -12.86 -17.68
CA LYS A 110 -15.99 -11.80 -18.35
C LYS A 110 -14.70 -12.35 -18.97
N LYS A 111 -13.99 -13.25 -18.27
CA LYS A 111 -12.81 -13.94 -18.79
C LYS A 111 -13.15 -14.90 -19.92
N LYS A 112 -14.24 -15.67 -19.87
CA LYS A 112 -14.71 -16.53 -20.96
C LYS A 112 -15.06 -15.71 -22.20
N LYS A 113 -15.76 -14.59 -22.04
CA LYS A 113 -16.05 -13.64 -23.14
C LYS A 113 -14.77 -13.01 -23.71
N ALA A 114 -13.83 -12.63 -22.86
CA ALA A 114 -12.52 -12.13 -23.29
C ALA A 114 -11.68 -13.21 -23.99
N HIS A 115 -11.74 -14.47 -23.53
CA HIS A 115 -11.03 -15.62 -24.11
C HIS A 115 -11.66 -16.05 -25.46
N SER A 116 -12.97 -15.92 -25.62
CA SER A 116 -13.66 -16.08 -26.91
C SER A 116 -13.24 -15.02 -27.93
N ASN A 117 -13.02 -13.78 -27.50
CA ASN A 117 -12.48 -12.71 -28.37
C ASN A 117 -10.96 -12.87 -28.61
N TYR A 118 -10.24 -13.55 -27.71
CA TYR A 118 -8.80 -13.79 -27.80
C TYR A 118 -8.44 -14.78 -28.93
N PHE A 119 -9.29 -15.78 -29.19
CA PHE A 119 -9.08 -16.72 -30.31
C PHE A 119 -9.15 -16.08 -31.70
N GLN A 120 -9.62 -14.84 -31.83
CA GLN A 120 -9.55 -14.05 -33.08
C GLN A 120 -8.26 -13.23 -33.22
N THR A 121 -7.45 -13.10 -32.17
CA THR A 121 -6.24 -12.22 -32.14
C THR A 121 -4.92 -12.97 -31.94
N GLU A 122 -4.96 -14.29 -31.75
CA GLU A 122 -3.79 -15.16 -31.45
C GLU A 122 -2.82 -15.43 -32.61
N GLU A 123 -3.00 -14.80 -33.78
CA GLU A 123 -2.00 -14.85 -34.84
C GLU A 123 -0.75 -13.98 -34.53
N ILE A 124 -0.79 -13.13 -33.48
CA ILE A 124 0.17 -12.02 -33.31
C ILE A 124 1.18 -12.18 -32.14
N LYS A 125 1.04 -13.09 -31.17
CA LYS A 125 1.88 -13.08 -29.93
C LYS A 125 2.78 -14.28 -29.68
N LYS A 126 3.34 -14.87 -30.73
CA LYS A 126 4.30 -15.99 -30.61
C LYS A 126 5.68 -15.62 -30.02
N ASN A 127 5.91 -14.41 -29.51
CA ASN A 127 7.22 -13.99 -28.99
C ASN A 127 7.09 -13.08 -27.77
N MET A 128 7.48 -13.55 -26.57
CA MET A 128 8.54 -12.93 -25.72
C MET A 128 8.69 -13.67 -24.37
N LYS A 129 9.95 -13.93 -23.99
CA LYS A 129 10.40 -14.68 -22.80
C LYS A 129 10.38 -13.87 -21.50
N VAL A 130 10.26 -14.59 -20.39
CA VAL A 130 10.43 -14.20 -18.97
C VAL A 130 11.88 -13.82 -18.66
N LEU A 131 12.13 -12.88 -17.74
CA LEU A 131 13.38 -12.77 -16.95
C LEU A 131 13.16 -12.09 -15.57
N GLU A 132 13.78 -12.67 -14.54
CA GLU A 132 13.73 -12.36 -13.10
C GLU A 132 15.05 -11.74 -12.55
N TYR A 133 15.02 -11.35 -11.25
CA TYR A 133 16.12 -11.13 -10.27
C TYR A 133 16.99 -9.86 -10.38
N ASN A 134 16.66 -8.81 -9.61
CA ASN A 134 17.67 -8.00 -8.88
C ASN A 134 17.09 -6.98 -7.86
N THR A 135 16.71 -7.41 -6.64
CA THR A 135 16.19 -6.46 -5.61
C THR A 135 16.69 -6.75 -4.19
N LEU A 136 17.95 -7.19 -4.00
CA LEU A 136 18.50 -7.40 -2.64
C LEU A 136 19.55 -6.37 -2.20
N TYR A 137 20.26 -5.72 -3.13
CA TYR A 137 21.46 -4.93 -2.77
C TYR A 137 21.20 -3.50 -2.28
N ILE A 138 20.01 -2.94 -2.51
CA ILE A 138 19.73 -1.51 -2.19
C ILE A 138 19.28 -1.32 -0.72
N PHE A 139 18.96 -2.39 0.00
CA PHE A 139 18.31 -2.30 1.31
C PHE A 139 19.27 -2.02 2.48
N LEU A 140 20.53 -2.46 2.38
CA LEU A 140 21.51 -2.32 3.47
C LEU A 140 22.15 -0.92 3.53
N GLU A 141 22.19 -0.20 2.41
CA GLU A 141 22.89 1.08 2.31
C GLU A 141 22.09 2.24 2.93
N ILE A 142 20.76 2.11 2.99
CA ILE A 142 19.85 3.13 3.51
C ILE A 142 19.79 3.14 5.05
N LEU A 143 19.98 1.99 5.69
CA LEU A 143 19.89 1.87 7.14
C LEU A 143 21.10 2.43 7.89
N ARG A 144 22.23 2.63 7.21
CA ARG A 144 23.49 3.02 7.84
C ARG A 144 23.58 4.52 8.18
N ASN A 145 22.75 5.37 7.57
CA ASN A 145 22.90 6.83 7.68
C ASN A 145 21.79 7.57 8.45
N TYR A 146 20.79 6.89 9.01
CA TYR A 146 19.62 7.56 9.63
C TYR A 146 19.23 7.10 11.04
N VAL A 147 19.96 6.16 11.64
CA VAL A 147 19.71 5.75 13.03
C VAL A 147 21.02 5.83 13.81
N PRO A 148 21.21 6.80 14.74
CA PRO A 148 22.25 6.62 15.75
C PRO A 148 21.94 5.33 16.49
N PHE A 149 22.91 4.42 16.57
CA PHE A 149 22.79 3.15 17.26
C PHE A 149 22.24 3.40 18.67
N ASN A 150 20.95 3.11 18.86
CA ASN A 150 20.33 3.09 20.17
C ASN A 150 20.34 1.61 20.60
N PRO A 151 21.17 1.21 21.57
CA PRO A 151 21.40 -0.19 21.92
C PRO A 151 20.12 -0.93 22.38
N ASP A 152 19.04 -0.20 22.66
CA ASP A 152 17.76 -0.74 23.15
C ASP A 152 16.77 -1.16 22.02
N VAL A 153 17.16 -1.05 20.74
CA VAL A 153 16.31 -1.47 19.60
C VAL A 153 16.24 -2.99 19.44
N SER A 154 17.07 -3.74 20.17
CA SER A 154 17.16 -5.20 20.11
C SER A 154 15.90 -5.95 20.59
N GLN A 155 14.93 -5.27 21.23
CA GLN A 155 13.73 -5.91 21.79
C GLN A 155 12.42 -5.70 21.01
N ARG A 156 12.39 -4.88 19.94
CA ARG A 156 11.13 -4.62 19.21
C ARG A 156 10.84 -5.71 18.17
N ARG A 157 9.66 -6.33 18.28
CA ARG A 157 9.16 -7.25 17.24
C ARG A 157 8.81 -6.45 15.98
N MET A 158 9.25 -6.96 14.83
CA MET A 158 9.01 -6.34 13.52
C MET A 158 7.89 -7.09 12.80
N THR A 159 6.87 -6.36 12.35
CA THR A 159 5.68 -6.92 11.69
C THR A 159 5.54 -6.33 10.28
N ALA A 160 5.38 -7.19 9.27
CA ALA A 160 5.37 -6.80 7.86
C ALA A 160 3.94 -6.76 7.29
N VAL A 161 3.63 -5.73 6.49
CA VAL A 161 2.38 -5.62 5.72
C VAL A 161 2.65 -5.93 4.26
N LYS A 162 1.94 -6.93 3.71
CA LYS A 162 1.99 -7.33 2.28
C LYS A 162 0.84 -6.74 1.48
#